data_AF-A0A3C0UJS7-F1
#
_entry.id   AF-A0A3C0UJS7-F1
#
_cell.length_a   1.000
_cell.length_b   1.000
_cell.length_c   1.000
_cell.angle_alpha   90.00
_cell.angle_beta   90.00
_cell.angle_gamma   90.00
#
_symmetry.space_group_name_H-M   'P 1'
#
loop_
_entity.id
_entity.type
_entity.pdbx_description
1 polymer ?
#
loop_
_entity_poly.entity_id
_entity_poly.type
_entity_poly.pdbx_seq_one_letter_code
_entity_poly.pdbx_strand_id
1 'polypeptide(L)'
;DPFQGSVMANFAAKSLQAKTAALYIDNSSDYAKGLGLFFKETFVKNGGVIVSEEGYLQKDTDFKATLTKIKSKNPDVIFAPGYYQEVGMIIKQSRELGITVPFLGGDGWDSAKLPEIAGAQALNNSFFSNHYSPDDNSAAVKSFVEAYKKEYG
;
A
#
# COMPACT_ATOMS: atom_id res chain seq x y z
N ASP A 1 5.58 -12.28 -1.29
CA ASP A 1 6.44 -12.43 -0.11
C ASP A 1 5.65 -11.99 1.13
N PRO A 2 5.30 -12.90 2.06
CA PRO A 2 4.53 -12.57 3.27
C PRO A 2 5.23 -11.57 4.22
N PHE A 3 6.54 -11.34 4.02
CA PHE A 3 7.33 -10.41 4.81
C PHE A 3 6.84 -8.95 4.67
N GLN A 4 6.47 -8.51 3.46
CA GLN A 4 6.06 -7.13 3.18
C GLN A 4 4.84 -6.70 4.01
N GLY A 5 3.83 -7.58 4.15
CA GLY A 5 2.67 -7.29 5.00
C GLY A 5 3.06 -7.03 6.45
N SER A 6 3.99 -7.83 6.99
CA SER A 6 4.52 -7.66 8.35
C SER A 6 5.35 -6.38 8.49
N VAL A 7 6.16 -6.02 7.49
CA VAL A 7 6.93 -4.77 7.46
C VAL A 7 5.99 -3.56 7.49
N MET A 8 4.98 -3.54 6.62
CA MET A 8 4.02 -2.43 6.57
C MET A 8 3.17 -2.32 7.83
N ALA A 9 2.82 -3.44 8.48
CA ALA A 9 2.14 -3.43 9.77
C ALA A 9 3.02 -2.85 10.89
N ASN A 10 4.32 -3.14 10.90
CA ASN A 10 5.25 -2.53 11.84
C ASN A 10 5.42 -1.03 11.56
N PHE A 11 5.54 -0.63 10.30
CA PHE A 11 5.61 0.77 9.90
C PHE A 11 4.36 1.54 10.35
N ALA A 12 3.16 0.99 10.10
CA ALA A 12 1.90 1.56 10.55
C ALA A 12 1.87 1.76 12.08
N ALA A 13 2.14 0.71 12.84
CA ALA A 13 2.00 0.73 14.29
C ALA A 13 3.09 1.54 15.00
N LYS A 14 4.33 1.51 14.50
CA LYS A 14 5.51 2.05 15.20
C LYS A 14 5.93 3.42 14.67
N SER A 15 5.92 3.60 13.36
CA SER A 15 6.36 4.85 12.72
C SER A 15 5.22 5.84 12.57
N LEU A 16 4.08 5.38 12.04
CA LEU A 16 2.88 6.22 11.91
C LEU A 16 2.04 6.28 13.20
N GLN A 17 2.39 5.45 14.20
CA GLN A 17 1.68 5.34 15.48
C GLN A 17 0.18 5.00 15.35
N ALA A 18 -0.21 4.43 14.21
CA ALA A 18 -1.58 4.08 13.90
C ALA A 18 -2.12 3.03 14.88
N LYS A 19 -3.36 3.23 15.33
CA LYS A 19 -4.06 2.30 16.23
C LYS A 19 -5.14 1.53 15.51
N THR A 20 -5.69 2.09 14.43
CA THR A 20 -6.73 1.47 13.63
C THR A 20 -6.31 1.39 12.16
N ALA A 21 -6.64 0.27 11.50
CA ALA A 21 -6.39 0.09 10.09
C ALA A 21 -7.63 -0.47 9.37
N ALA A 22 -7.79 -0.09 8.11
CA ALA A 22 -8.68 -0.78 7.18
C ALA A 22 -7.87 -1.59 6.18
N LEU A 23 -8.32 -2.80 5.87
CA LEU A 23 -7.76 -3.62 4.81
C LEU A 23 -8.64 -3.50 3.58
N TYR A 24 -8.05 -3.21 2.42
CA TYR A 24 -8.74 -3.19 1.15
C TYR A 24 -8.01 -4.06 0.13
N ILE A 25 -8.50 -5.28 -0.05
CA ILE A 25 -7.74 -6.38 -0.65
C ILE A 25 -8.30 -6.77 -2.02
N ASP A 26 -7.43 -6.99 -2.99
CA ASP A 26 -7.81 -7.68 -4.24
C ASP A 26 -8.09 -9.16 -3.96
N ASN A 27 -9.37 -9.55 -3.95
CA ASN A 27 -9.80 -10.92 -3.66
C ASN A 27 -9.44 -11.92 -4.77
N SER A 28 -9.11 -11.43 -5.96
CA SER A 28 -8.65 -12.26 -7.08
C SER A 28 -7.15 -12.55 -7.04
N SER A 29 -6.40 -11.90 -6.15
CA SER A 29 -4.94 -12.02 -6.05
C SER A 29 -4.51 -12.75 -4.78
N ASP A 30 -3.90 -13.94 -4.93
CA ASP A 30 -3.29 -14.67 -3.82
C ASP A 30 -2.15 -13.88 -3.16
N TYR A 31 -1.44 -13.07 -3.96
CA TYR A 31 -0.44 -12.12 -3.47
C TYR A 31 -1.06 -11.09 -2.51
N ALA A 32 -2.12 -10.40 -2.93
CA ALA A 32 -2.76 -9.37 -2.10
C ALA A 32 -3.38 -9.96 -0.83
N LYS A 33 -4.05 -11.13 -0.94
CA LYS A 33 -4.61 -11.86 0.20
C LYS A 33 -3.54 -12.27 1.21
N GLY A 34 -2.41 -12.78 0.73
CA GLY A 34 -1.29 -13.15 1.60
C GLY A 34 -0.76 -11.95 2.37
N LEU A 35 -0.46 -10.84 1.69
CA LEU A 35 0.03 -9.62 2.36
C LEU A 35 -1.00 -9.07 3.37
N GLY A 36 -2.28 -9.06 3.02
CA GLY A 36 -3.37 -8.66 3.92
C GLY A 36 -3.42 -9.47 5.21
N LEU A 37 -3.28 -10.80 5.10
CA LEU A 37 -3.25 -11.70 6.25
C LEU A 37 -2.09 -11.39 7.20
N PHE A 38 -0.86 -11.30 6.69
CA PHE A 38 0.31 -11.03 7.53
C PHE A 38 0.33 -9.62 8.10
N PHE A 39 -0.20 -8.63 7.37
CA PHE A 39 -0.40 -7.30 7.90
C PHE A 39 -1.35 -7.34 9.10
N LYS A 40 -2.51 -7.98 8.94
CA LYS A 40 -3.52 -8.10 10.01
C LYS A 40 -2.94 -8.73 11.26
N GLU A 41 -2.32 -9.90 11.14
CA GLU A 41 -1.74 -10.63 12.27
C GLU A 41 -0.68 -9.79 13.00
N THR A 42 0.23 -9.16 12.25
CA THR A 42 1.30 -8.35 12.82
C THR A 42 0.79 -7.06 13.45
N PHE A 43 -0.17 -6.39 12.81
CA PHE A 43 -0.74 -5.13 13.32
C PHE A 43 -1.51 -5.36 14.62
N VAL A 44 -2.31 -6.43 14.68
CA VAL A 44 -3.02 -6.85 15.90
C VAL A 44 -2.05 -7.26 17.00
N LYS A 45 -1.00 -8.03 16.69
CA LYS A 45 0.05 -8.37 17.65
C LYS A 45 0.76 -7.13 18.22
N ASN A 46 0.87 -6.06 17.45
CA ASN A 46 1.40 -4.77 17.87
C ASN A 46 0.38 -3.90 18.62
N GLY A 47 -0.82 -4.41 18.93
CA GLY A 47 -1.87 -3.71 19.67
C GLY A 47 -2.79 -2.83 18.82
N GLY A 48 -2.72 -2.94 17.50
CA GLY A 48 -3.64 -2.27 16.57
C GLY A 48 -4.96 -3.03 16.38
N VAL A 49 -5.96 -2.37 15.81
CA VAL A 49 -7.29 -2.92 15.54
C VAL A 49 -7.63 -2.79 14.06
N ILE A 50 -8.12 -3.86 13.44
CA ILE A 50 -8.68 -3.78 12.09
C ILE A 50 -10.15 -3.37 12.19
N VAL A 51 -10.49 -2.19 11.68
CA VAL A 51 -11.84 -1.59 11.79
C VAL A 51 -12.71 -1.82 10.55
N SER A 52 -12.09 -2.22 9.43
CA SER A 52 -12.76 -2.60 8.18
C SER A 52 -11.91 -3.61 7.43
N GLU A 53 -12.55 -4.63 6.86
CA GLU A 53 -11.95 -5.56 5.91
C GLU A 53 -12.85 -5.61 4.69
N GLU A 54 -12.39 -5.01 3.60
CA GLU A 54 -13.14 -4.94 2.36
C GLU A 54 -12.31 -5.55 1.22
N GLY A 55 -13.02 -5.94 0.17
CA GLY A 55 -12.37 -6.50 -1.01
C GLY A 55 -12.87 -5.86 -2.31
N TYR A 56 -12.06 -5.99 -3.34
CA TYR A 56 -12.38 -5.67 -4.72
C TYR A 56 -11.82 -6.76 -5.65
N LEU A 57 -12.11 -6.68 -6.93
CA LEU A 57 -11.58 -7.58 -7.96
C LEU A 57 -10.75 -6.80 -8.98
N GLN A 58 -9.83 -7.48 -9.65
CA GLN A 58 -9.14 -6.90 -10.80
C GLN A 58 -10.14 -6.44 -11.86
N LYS A 59 -9.81 -5.34 -12.54
CA LYS A 59 -10.66 -4.67 -13.55
C LYS A 59 -11.86 -3.92 -12.98
N ASP A 60 -12.09 -3.93 -11.66
CA ASP A 60 -13.01 -2.98 -11.06
C ASP A 60 -12.51 -1.55 -11.31
N THR A 61 -13.44 -0.63 -11.53
CA THR A 61 -13.11 0.79 -11.82
C THR A 61 -13.84 1.78 -10.92
N ASP A 62 -14.88 1.34 -10.21
CA ASP A 62 -15.60 2.15 -9.22
C ASP A 62 -15.43 1.54 -7.83
N PHE A 63 -14.82 2.32 -6.94
CA PHE A 63 -14.50 1.92 -5.58
C PHE A 63 -15.21 2.80 -4.54
N LYS A 64 -16.04 3.76 -4.97
CA LYS A 64 -16.57 4.83 -4.10
C LYS A 64 -17.47 4.30 -2.98
N ALA A 65 -18.29 3.29 -3.27
CA ALA A 65 -19.17 2.68 -2.26
C ALA A 65 -18.36 2.06 -1.11
N THR A 66 -17.37 1.23 -1.45
CA THR A 66 -16.49 0.59 -0.46
C THR A 66 -15.63 1.60 0.27
N LEU A 67 -15.09 2.60 -0.43
CA LEU A 67 -14.33 3.69 0.19
C LEU A 67 -15.17 4.51 1.17
N THR A 68 -16.45 4.75 0.88
CA THR A 68 -17.37 5.42 1.80
C THR A 68 -17.61 4.59 3.06
N LYS A 69 -17.73 3.27 2.91
CA LYS A 69 -17.82 2.34 4.05
C LYS A 69 -16.54 2.38 4.89
N ILE A 70 -15.37 2.31 4.26
CA ILE A 70 -14.07 2.44 4.95
C ILE A 70 -13.97 3.77 5.69
N LYS A 71 -14.33 4.89 5.03
CA LYS A 71 -14.34 6.23 5.66
C LYS A 71 -15.23 6.27 6.91
N SER A 72 -16.39 5.61 6.89
CA SER A 72 -17.30 5.57 8.04
C SER A 72 -16.72 4.85 9.27
N LYS A 73 -15.69 4.01 9.07
CA LYS A 73 -14.97 3.31 10.15
C LYS A 73 -13.83 4.14 10.74
N ASN A 74 -13.52 5.30 10.16
CA ASN A 74 -12.49 6.23 10.60
C ASN A 74 -11.14 5.56 10.94
N PRO A 75 -10.55 4.78 10.02
CA PRO A 75 -9.25 4.15 10.25
C PRO A 75 -8.12 5.19 10.26
N ASP A 76 -7.08 4.95 11.04
CA ASP A 76 -5.87 5.78 11.01
C ASP A 76 -5.04 5.54 9.74
N VAL A 77 -5.11 4.34 9.15
CA VAL A 77 -4.42 3.98 7.91
C VAL A 77 -5.24 3.01 7.06
N ILE A 78 -5.00 2.98 5.75
CA ILE A 78 -5.60 2.01 4.82
C ILE A 78 -4.49 1.17 4.19
N PHE A 79 -4.55 -0.15 4.32
CA PHE A 79 -3.64 -1.07 3.65
C PHE A 79 -4.29 -1.67 2.40
N ALA A 80 -3.70 -1.40 1.24
CA ALA A 80 -4.17 -1.82 -0.08
C ALA A 80 -3.04 -2.48 -0.90
N PRO A 81 -2.69 -3.75 -0.63
CA PRO A 81 -1.57 -4.46 -1.26
C PRO A 81 -1.89 -5.01 -2.66
N GLY A 82 -2.61 -4.23 -3.48
CA GLY A 82 -2.91 -4.56 -4.87
C GLY A 82 -1.86 -4.07 -5.86
N TYR A 83 -2.19 -4.16 -7.16
CA TYR A 83 -1.36 -3.63 -8.23
C TYR A 83 -1.72 -2.19 -8.58
N TYR A 84 -0.74 -1.48 -9.16
CA TYR A 84 -0.80 -0.04 -9.47
C TYR A 84 -2.04 0.41 -10.25
N GLN A 85 -2.67 -0.46 -11.05
CA GLN A 85 -3.84 -0.12 -11.86
C GLN A 85 -5.06 0.19 -10.99
N GLU A 86 -5.52 -0.79 -10.19
CA GLU A 86 -6.63 -0.60 -9.27
C GLU A 86 -6.25 0.35 -8.14
N VAL A 87 -5.05 0.22 -7.58
CA VAL A 87 -4.58 1.08 -6.49
C VAL A 87 -4.58 2.55 -6.88
N GLY A 88 -4.15 2.89 -8.10
CA GLY A 88 -4.16 4.28 -8.55
C GLY A 88 -5.57 4.86 -8.57
N MET A 89 -6.54 4.09 -9.07
CA MET A 89 -7.95 4.47 -9.07
C MET A 89 -8.54 4.55 -7.65
N ILE A 90 -8.21 3.59 -6.78
CA ILE A 90 -8.61 3.56 -5.37
C ILE A 90 -8.14 4.82 -4.65
N ILE A 91 -6.84 5.16 -4.77
CA ILE A 91 -6.26 6.33 -4.10
C ILE A 91 -6.91 7.61 -4.65
N LYS A 92 -7.03 7.76 -5.97
CA LYS A 92 -7.68 8.92 -6.58
C LYS A 92 -9.10 9.13 -6.03
N GLN A 93 -9.94 8.09 -6.08
CA GLN A 93 -11.32 8.16 -5.62
C GLN A 93 -11.41 8.37 -4.10
N SER A 94 -10.45 7.83 -3.33
CA SER A 94 -10.38 8.08 -1.89
C SER A 94 -10.15 9.56 -1.57
N ARG A 95 -9.27 10.23 -2.32
CA ARG A 95 -8.99 11.65 -2.15
C ARG A 95 -10.19 12.51 -2.59
N GLU A 96 -10.89 12.14 -3.66
CA GLU A 96 -12.17 12.77 -4.06
C GLU A 96 -13.22 12.70 -2.94
N LEU A 97 -13.23 11.61 -2.17
CA LEU A 97 -14.12 11.42 -1.01
C LEU A 97 -13.58 12.07 0.27
N GLY A 98 -12.46 12.80 0.22
CA GLY A 98 -11.86 13.47 1.37
C GLY A 98 -11.20 12.51 2.38
N ILE A 99 -10.84 11.30 1.96
CA ILE A 99 -10.05 10.37 2.76
C ILE A 99 -8.58 10.77 2.59
N THR A 100 -7.95 11.30 3.64
CA THR A 100 -6.56 11.82 3.61
C THR A 100 -5.58 11.01 4.45
N VAL A 101 -6.07 9.97 5.12
CA VAL A 101 -5.25 9.07 5.94
C VAL A 101 -4.18 8.37 5.10
N PRO A 102 -3.06 7.94 5.73
CA PRO A 102 -2.01 7.24 5.02
C PRO A 102 -2.51 5.98 4.32
N PHE A 103 -2.10 5.83 3.05
CA PHE A 103 -2.29 4.60 2.29
C PHE A 103 -1.00 3.78 2.31
N LEU A 104 -1.12 2.48 2.53
CA LEU A 104 -0.01 1.55 2.68
C LEU A 104 -0.13 0.42 1.64
N GLY A 105 0.97 0.08 0.97
CA GLY A 105 1.00 -0.92 -0.11
C GLY A 105 2.19 -1.87 -0.09
N GLY A 106 2.21 -2.79 -1.04
CA GLY A 106 3.35 -3.65 -1.34
C GLY A 106 4.05 -3.27 -2.65
N ASP A 107 4.97 -4.10 -3.11
CA ASP A 107 5.80 -3.83 -4.30
C ASP A 107 4.99 -3.69 -5.61
N GLY A 108 3.79 -4.27 -5.67
CA GLY A 108 2.85 -4.10 -6.80
C GLY A 108 2.46 -2.64 -7.14
N TRP A 109 2.80 -1.69 -6.27
CA TRP A 109 2.65 -0.25 -6.53
C TRP A 109 3.77 0.34 -7.39
N ASP A 110 4.94 -0.30 -7.45
CA ASP A 110 6.16 0.25 -8.07
C ASP A 110 6.06 0.26 -9.60
N SER A 111 5.45 1.32 -10.12
CA SER A 111 5.22 1.53 -11.54
C SER A 111 5.18 3.02 -11.84
N ALA A 112 5.89 3.44 -12.89
CA ALA A 112 5.84 4.81 -13.39
C ALA A 112 4.42 5.26 -13.80
N LYS A 113 3.50 4.32 -14.04
CA LYS A 113 2.10 4.60 -14.37
C LYS A 113 1.25 4.94 -13.15
N LEU A 114 1.67 4.59 -11.94
CA LEU A 114 0.85 4.84 -10.74
C LEU A 114 0.53 6.34 -10.55
N PRO A 115 1.52 7.27 -10.66
CA PRO A 115 1.24 8.71 -10.59
C PRO A 115 0.37 9.23 -11.73
N GLU A 116 0.43 8.62 -12.91
CA GLU A 116 -0.42 8.98 -14.06
C GLU A 116 -1.88 8.61 -13.79
N ILE A 117 -2.13 7.43 -13.22
CA ILE A 117 -3.47 6.92 -12.92
C ILE A 117 -4.09 7.64 -11.71
N ALA A 118 -3.33 7.74 -10.62
CA ALA A 118 -3.80 8.34 -9.37
C ALA A 118 -3.88 9.87 -9.45
N GLY A 119 -3.02 10.47 -10.27
CA GLY A 119 -2.61 11.87 -10.12
C GLY A 119 -1.56 11.99 -9.01
N ALA A 120 -0.38 12.54 -9.34
CA ALA A 120 0.76 12.61 -8.41
C ALA A 120 0.40 13.23 -7.04
N GLN A 121 -0.44 14.28 -7.02
CA GLN A 121 -0.88 14.92 -5.78
C GLN A 121 -1.71 13.99 -4.87
N ALA A 122 -2.47 13.05 -5.45
CA ALA A 122 -3.30 12.13 -4.70
C ALA A 122 -2.47 11.07 -3.94
N LEU A 123 -1.26 10.80 -4.42
CA LEU A 123 -0.29 9.88 -3.81
C LEU A 123 0.45 10.48 -2.61
N ASN A 124 0.26 11.76 -2.30
CA ASN A 124 0.76 12.31 -1.05
C ASN A 124 0.22 11.50 0.13
N ASN A 125 1.09 11.26 1.12
CA ASN A 125 0.78 10.41 2.28
C ASN A 125 0.45 8.95 1.88
N SER A 126 1.18 8.41 0.90
CA SER A 126 1.08 7.01 0.49
C SER A 126 2.46 6.36 0.50
N PHE A 127 2.56 5.15 1.06
CA PHE A 127 3.81 4.45 1.30
C PHE A 127 3.69 3.00 0.85
N PHE A 128 4.76 2.42 0.32
CA PHE A 128 4.79 1.00 -0.01
C PHE A 128 6.16 0.41 0.32
N SER A 129 6.20 -0.89 0.58
CA SER A 129 7.45 -1.64 0.71
C SER A 129 7.87 -2.23 -0.63
N ASN A 130 9.16 -2.21 -0.94
CA ASN A 130 9.74 -2.98 -2.05
C ASN A 130 11.05 -3.66 -1.57
N HIS A 131 11.55 -4.63 -2.34
CA HIS A 131 12.80 -5.35 -2.09
C HIS A 131 14.05 -4.50 -2.36
N TYR A 132 13.89 -3.38 -3.06
CA TYR A 132 14.94 -2.47 -3.47
C TYR A 132 14.42 -1.04 -3.40
N SER A 133 15.27 -0.11 -2.98
CA SER A 133 15.03 1.33 -3.09
C SER A 133 16.21 1.98 -3.81
N PRO A 134 15.99 2.79 -4.86
CA PRO A 134 17.07 3.51 -5.53
C PRO A 134 17.75 4.55 -4.62
N ASP A 135 17.10 4.93 -3.52
CA ASP A 135 17.62 5.87 -2.53
C ASP A 135 18.30 5.14 -1.34
N ASP A 136 18.35 3.81 -1.35
CA ASP A 136 19.10 3.04 -0.37
C ASP A 136 20.60 3.31 -0.52
N ASN A 137 21.15 3.96 0.49
CA ASN A 137 22.54 4.40 0.49
C ASN A 137 23.54 3.30 0.88
N SER A 138 23.10 2.07 1.11
CA SER A 138 23.98 0.94 1.43
C SER A 138 25.01 0.72 0.32
N ALA A 139 26.23 0.36 0.73
CA ALA A 139 27.33 0.14 -0.19
C ALA A 139 27.00 -0.91 -1.27
N ALA A 140 26.24 -1.94 -0.90
CA ALA A 140 25.81 -3.00 -1.81
C ALA A 140 24.88 -2.49 -2.93
N VAL A 141 23.91 -1.62 -2.60
CA VAL A 141 22.97 -1.06 -3.57
C VAL A 141 23.68 -0.08 -4.51
N LYS A 142 24.54 0.80 -3.99
CA LYS A 142 25.32 1.73 -4.84
C LYS A 142 26.19 1.00 -5.85
N SER A 143 26.93 -0.02 -5.41
CA SER A 143 27.79 -0.80 -6.31
C SER A 143 27.00 -1.53 -7.39
N PHE A 144 25.80 -2.05 -7.07
CA PHE A 144 24.93 -2.68 -8.06
C PHE A 144 24.39 -1.66 -9.09
N VAL A 145 23.88 -0.52 -8.63
CA VAL A 145 23.32 0.53 -9.52
C VAL A 145 24.38 1.10 -10.45
N GLU A 146 25.58 1.37 -9.94
CA GLU A 146 26.70 1.87 -10.74
C GLU A 146 27.14 0.84 -11.79
N ALA A 147 27.26 -0.43 -11.41
CA ALA A 147 27.62 -1.50 -12.34
C ALA A 147 26.56 -1.72 -13.43
N TYR A 148 25.27 -1.72 -13.05
CA TYR A 148 24.17 -1.93 -13.98
C TYR A 148 24.04 -0.78 -14.99
N LYS A 149 24.14 0.48 -14.54
CA LYS A 149 24.15 1.64 -15.43
C LYS A 149 25.34 1.65 -16.39
N LYS A 150 26.50 1.18 -15.95
CA LYS A 150 27.70 1.12 -16.79
C LYS A 150 27.58 0.10 -17.93
N GLU A 151 26.90 -1.01 -17.68
CA GLU A 151 26.78 -2.11 -18.64
C GLU A 151 25.59 -1.90 -19.62
N TYR A 152 24.50 -1.29 -19.15
CA TYR A 152 23.23 -1.25 -19.90
C TYR A 152 22.61 0.14 -20.04
N GLY A 153 23.27 1.19 -19.52
CA GLY A 153 22.79 2.58 -19.52
C GLY A 153 23.45 3.46 -20.56
#